data_AF-A0A957XNJ7-F1
#
_entry.id   AF-A0A957XNJ7-F1
#
_cell.length_a   1.000
_cell.length_b   1.000
_cell.length_c   1.000
_cell.angle_alpha   90.00
_cell.angle_beta   90.00
_cell.angle_gamma   90.00
#
_symmetry.space_group_name_H-M   'P 1'
#
loop_
_entity.id
_entity.type
_entity.pdbx_description
1 polymer ?
#
loop_
_entity_poly.entity_id
_entity_poly.type
_entity_poly.pdbx_seq_one_letter_code
_entity_poly.pdbx_strand_id
1 'polypeptide(L)' 'IDDDRYPLSPGEAPEMRRVRFRTLGCWPLTAAIDSEADTIEAVIAETFAARSSERQGRLIDIDQPGSMERKKQEGYF' A
#
# COMPACT_ATOMS: atom_id res chain seq x y z
N ILE A 1 -15.11 2.79 -7.64
CA ILE A 1 -13.89 2.15 -8.17
C ILE A 1 -14.37 1.01 -9.02
N ASP A 2 -14.23 1.12 -10.33
CA ASP A 2 -14.64 0.09 -11.29
C ASP A 2 -13.35 -0.54 -11.81
N ASP A 3 -12.77 -1.43 -11.00
CA ASP A 3 -11.49 -2.09 -11.27
C ASP A 3 -11.57 -3.55 -10.88
N ASP A 4 -11.53 -4.42 -11.90
CA ASP A 4 -11.62 -5.88 -11.75
C ASP A 4 -10.50 -6.48 -10.87
N ARG A 5 -9.41 -5.73 -10.63
CA ARG A 5 -8.29 -6.18 -9.80
C ARG A 5 -8.60 -6.11 -8.31
N TYR A 6 -9.58 -5.32 -7.88
CA TYR A 6 -9.97 -5.18 -6.47
C TYR A 6 -11.50 -5.17 -6.31
N PRO A 7 -12.15 -6.33 -6.52
CA PRO A 7 -13.60 -6.44 -6.40
C PRO A 7 -14.02 -6.30 -4.93
N LEU A 8 -15.03 -5.48 -4.68
CA LEU A 8 -15.65 -5.34 -3.37
C LEU A 8 -16.52 -6.56 -3.05
N SER A 9 -16.55 -6.94 -1.78
CA SER A 9 -17.44 -8.00 -1.30
C SER A 9 -18.91 -7.55 -1.32
N PRO A 10 -19.89 -8.47 -1.39
CA PRO A 10 -21.31 -8.09 -1.34
C PRO A 10 -21.64 -7.27 -0.09
N GLY A 11 -22.16 -6.06 -0.29
CA GLY A 11 -22.51 -5.12 0.78
C GLY A 11 -21.36 -4.19 1.23
N GLU A 12 -20.16 -4.34 0.67
CA GLU A 12 -19.05 -3.43 0.93
C GLU A 12 -19.17 -2.16 0.07
N ALA A 13 -19.00 -1.00 0.71
CA ALA A 13 -19.05 0.30 0.06
C ALA A 13 -17.71 1.03 0.30
N PRO A 14 -17.12 1.64 -0.74
CA PRO A 14 -15.89 2.39 -0.58
C PRO A 14 -16.13 3.67 0.24
N GLU A 15 -15.19 3.98 1.13
CA GLU A 15 -15.24 5.19 1.95
C GLU A 15 -14.16 6.19 1.55
N MET A 16 -14.51 7.48 1.65
CA MET A 16 -13.54 8.57 1.47
C MET A 16 -12.75 8.77 2.75
N ARG A 17 -11.42 8.59 2.67
CA ARG A 17 -10.51 8.75 3.80
C ARG A 17 -9.31 9.61 3.40
N ARG A 18 -8.78 10.40 4.34
CA ARG A 18 -7.51 11.11 4.16
C ARG A 18 -6.37 10.13 4.45
N VAL A 19 -5.66 9.76 3.39
CA VAL A 19 -4.63 8.72 3.46
C VAL A 19 -3.38 9.19 2.72
N ARG A 20 -2.24 8.66 3.15
CA ARG A 20 -0.94 8.87 2.52
C ARG A 20 -0.29 7.54 2.18
N PHE A 21 0.24 7.45 0.98
CA PHE A 21 1.11 6.36 0.60
C PHE A 21 2.55 6.71 0.98
N ARG A 22 3.17 5.90 1.84
CA ARG A 22 4.59 6.08 2.18
C ARG A 22 5.52 5.58 1.08
N THR A 23 5.02 4.67 0.25
CA THR A 23 5.70 4.12 -0.92
C THR A 23 4.67 3.91 -2.03
N LEU A 24 5.09 3.97 -3.29
CA LEU A 24 4.21 3.80 -4.45
C LEU A 24 4.64 2.58 -5.26
N GLY A 25 3.66 1.88 -5.83
CA GLY A 25 3.90 0.78 -6.76
C GLY A 25 2.59 0.29 -7.34
N CYS A 26 2.54 -0.97 -7.75
CA CYS A 26 1.37 -1.54 -8.42
C CYS A 26 0.12 -1.50 -7.53
N TRP A 27 -0.99 -1.07 -8.12
CA TRP A 27 -2.34 -1.27 -7.59
C TRP A 27 -2.81 -2.70 -7.91
N PRO A 28 -3.55 -3.39 -7.02
CA PRO A 28 -3.99 -2.99 -5.67
C PRO A 28 -3.03 -3.41 -4.54
N LEU A 29 -1.74 -3.58 -4.86
CA LEU A 29 -0.76 -4.23 -3.99
C LEU A 29 0.04 -3.25 -3.11
N THR A 30 -0.45 -2.02 -3.01
CA THR A 30 0.15 -0.96 -2.19
C THR A 30 -0.95 -0.37 -1.32
N ALA A 31 -0.78 -0.45 -0.01
CA ALA A 31 -1.70 0.11 0.97
C ALA A 31 -1.23 1.52 1.40
N ALA A 32 -2.21 2.40 1.64
CA ALA A 32 -1.98 3.68 2.27
C ALA A 32 -2.10 3.56 3.80
N ILE A 33 -1.62 4.58 4.50
CA ILE A 33 -1.90 4.78 5.93
C ILE A 33 -2.81 5.99 6.09
N ASP A 34 -3.58 6.02 7.17
CA ASP A 34 -4.31 7.23 7.54
C ASP A 34 -3.31 8.35 7.86
N SER A 35 -3.58 9.53 7.31
CA SER A 35 -2.68 10.67 7.50
C SER A 35 -3.45 11.97 7.29
N GLU A 36 -3.38 12.84 8.29
CA GLU A 36 -3.90 14.21 8.22
C GLU A 36 -2.82 15.21 7.79
N ALA A 37 -1.59 14.75 7.55
CA ALA A 37 -0.47 15.61 7.19
C ALA A 37 -0.73 16.29 5.83
N ASP A 38 -0.77 17.62 5.85
CA ASP A 38 -0.96 18.48 4.67
C ASP A 38 0.21 19.45 4.43
N THR A 39 1.25 19.40 5.27
CA THR A 39 2.52 20.11 5.07
C THR A 39 3.71 19.16 5.10
N ILE A 40 4.85 19.65 4.59
CA ILE A 40 6.10 18.89 4.59
C ILE A 40 6.57 18.59 6.02
N GLU A 41 6.46 19.56 6.93
CA GLU A 41 6.83 19.42 8.34
C GLU A 41 6.00 18.33 9.02
N ALA A 42 4.69 18.31 8.74
CA ALA A 42 3.80 17.28 9.25
C ALA A 42 4.17 15.89 8.71
N VAL A 43 4.51 15.77 7.42
CA VAL A 43 4.98 14.51 6.82
C VAL A 43 6.30 14.04 7.44
N ILE A 44 7.23 14.96 7.69
CA ILE A 44 8.51 14.66 8.33
C ILE A 44 8.27 14.15 9.76
N ALA A 45 7.44 14.84 10.54
CA ALA A 45 7.12 14.44 11.90
C ALA A 45 6.45 13.05 11.96
N GLU A 46 5.49 12.80 11.07
CA GLU A 46 4.82 11.50 10.95
C GLU A 46 5.81 10.39 10.57
N THR A 47 6.71 10.68 9.63
CA THR A 47 7.72 9.71 9.18
C THR A 47 8.76 9.44 10.27
N PHE A 48 9.16 10.44 11.04
CA PHE A 48 10.08 10.29 12.16
C PHE A 48 9.47 9.50 13.32
N ALA A 49 8.17 9.67 13.56
CA ALA A 49 7.43 8.94 14.59
C ALA A 49 7.08 7.49 14.18
N ALA A 50 7.24 7.14 12.90
CA ALA A 50 6.90 5.81 12.40
C ALA A 50 7.82 4.73 13.01
N ARG A 51 7.19 3.67 13.55
CA ARG A 51 7.90 2.51 14.12
C ARG A 51 7.99 1.33 13.16
N SER A 52 7.42 1.49 11.96
CA SER A 52 7.37 0.44 10.95
C SER A 52 8.10 0.88 9.69
N SER A 53 8.60 -0.09 8.95
CA SER A 53 9.25 0.14 7.66
C SER A 53 8.33 0.94 6.73
N GLU A 54 8.92 1.86 5.97
CA GLU A 54 8.24 2.57 4.89
C GLU A 54 7.46 1.60 3.98
N ARG A 55 8.08 0.45 3.67
CA ARG A 55 7.53 -0.58 2.77
C ARG A 55 6.51 -1.52 3.39
N GLN A 56 6.09 -1.31 4.65
CA GLN A 56 5.08 -2.16 5.29
C GLN A 56 3.77 -2.27 4.49
N GLY A 57 3.41 -1.23 3.73
CA GLY A 57 2.20 -1.22 2.89
C GLY A 57 2.31 -2.01 1.59
N ARG A 58 3.46 -2.61 1.26
CA ARG A 58 3.62 -3.43 0.05
C ARG A 58 3.17 -4.85 0.33
N LEU A 59 1.96 -5.19 -0.10
CA LEU A 59 1.40 -6.54 0.11
C LEU A 59 2.26 -7.63 -0.56
N ILE A 60 2.95 -7.31 -1.65
CA ILE A 60 3.87 -8.23 -2.32
C ILE A 60 5.15 -8.53 -1.53
N ASP A 61 5.50 -7.70 -0.55
CA ASP A 61 6.70 -7.87 0.26
C ASP A 61 6.43 -8.85 1.42
N ILE A 62 5.16 -9.16 1.69
CA ILE A 62 4.73 -10.18 2.64
C ILE A 62 4.85 -11.53 1.93
N ASP A 63 6.05 -12.10 1.89
CA ASP A 63 6.17 -13.41 1.26
C ASP A 63 7.33 -14.27 1.75
N GLN A 64 7.10 -15.57 1.64
CA GLN A 64 8.05 -16.62 2.01
C GLN A 64 9.34 -16.55 1.18
N PRO A 65 10.46 -17.13 1.67
CA PRO A 65 11.72 -17.17 0.94
C PRO A 65 11.51 -17.68 -0.50
N GLY A 66 11.90 -16.89 -1.51
CA GLY A 66 11.84 -17.26 -2.92
C GLY A 66 10.62 -16.76 -3.72
N SER A 67 9.69 -16.02 -3.11
CA SER A 67 8.51 -15.47 -3.83
C SER A 67 8.88 -14.53 -5.00
N MET A 68 9.94 -13.74 -4.87
CA MET A 68 10.38 -12.84 -5.94
C MET A 68 10.80 -13.59 -7.21
N GLU A 69 11.43 -14.76 -7.07
CA GLU A 69 11.81 -15.60 -8.20
C GLU A 69 10.59 -16.26 -8.85
N ARG A 70 9.58 -16.63 -8.05
CA ARG A 70 8.29 -17.12 -8.58
C ARG A 70 7.54 -16.05 -9.38
N LYS A 71 7.48 -14.82 -8.85
CA LYS A 71 6.85 -13.67 -9.53
C LYS A 71 7.54 -13.34 -10.87
N LYS A 72 8.87 -13.51 -10.97
CA LYS A 72 9.59 -13.43 -12.26
C LYS A 72 9.15 -14.52 -13.23
N GLN A 73 9.02 -15.77 -12.77
CA GLN A 73 8.57 -16.88 -13.61
C GLN A 73 7.13 -16.71 -14.09
N GLU A 74 6.28 -16.06 -13.28
CA GLU A 74 4.87 -15.77 -13.60
C GLU A 74 4.71 -14.53 -14.51
N GLY A 75 5.80 -13.86 -14.89
CA GLY A 75 5.77 -12.71 -15.81
C GLY A 75 5.32 -11.40 -15.15
N TYR A 76 5.48 -11.29 -13.83
CA TYR A 76 5.15 -10.06 -13.09
C TYR A 76 6.16 -8.91 -13.34
N PHE A 77 7.34 -9.23 -13.90
CA PHE A 77 8.41 -8.29 -14.23
C PHE A 77 8.65 -8.23 -15.73
#